data_AF-A0A816ADQ3-F1
#
_entry.id   AF-A0A816ADQ3-F1
#
_cell.length_a   1.000
_cell.length_b   1.000
_cell.length_c   1.000
_cell.angle_alpha   90.00
_cell.angle_beta   90.00
_cell.angle_gamma   90.00
#
_symmetry.space_group_name_H-M   'P 1'
#
loop_
_entity.id
_entity.type
_entity.pdbx_description
1 polymer ?
#
loop_
_entity_poly.entity_id
_entity_poly.type
_entity_poly.pdbx_seq_one_letter_code
_entity_poly.pdbx_strand_id
1 'polypeptide(L)'
;TNLYPCEGCSEKLCLTDLPTHHQEHVLELEKIVTDCDTFQQSINEHQQDCNHHPLIQQVNEWERDSITKIKQTAEDCRQKLIKPTDDNIAEIKKKLNKFITDLRKKRDDDDFHEIHLKELRMLLEELKKELEQPLNVAILEEPTSFIIKISIITKASISG
;
A
#
# COMPACT_ATOMS: atom_id res chain seq x y z
N THR A 1 -52.33 -45.85 -36.07
CA THR A 1 -51.00 -45.58 -35.50
C THR A 1 -51.13 -45.56 -34.00
N ASN A 2 -50.49 -46.49 -33.29
CA ASN A 2 -50.48 -46.48 -31.82
C ASN A 2 -49.52 -45.39 -31.34
N LEU A 3 -50.02 -44.51 -30.46
CA LEU A 3 -49.26 -43.44 -29.84
C LEU A 3 -49.11 -43.75 -28.35
N TYR A 4 -47.91 -43.56 -27.82
CA TYR A 4 -47.51 -43.83 -26.45
C TYR A 4 -47.26 -42.49 -25.74
N PRO A 5 -47.89 -42.24 -24.59
CA PRO A 5 -47.64 -41.04 -23.82
C PRO A 5 -46.30 -41.13 -23.08
N CYS A 6 -45.51 -40.05 -23.10
CA CYS A 6 -44.39 -39.87 -22.19
C CYS A 6 -44.87 -39.21 -20.90
N GLU A 7 -44.67 -39.84 -19.75
CA GLU A 7 -45.10 -39.29 -18.45
C GLU A 7 -44.30 -38.03 -18.04
N GLY A 8 -43.05 -37.90 -18.52
CA GLY A 8 -42.17 -36.79 -18.17
C GLY A 8 -42.50 -35.48 -18.88
N CYS A 9 -42.84 -35.51 -20.17
CA CYS A 9 -43.15 -34.31 -20.97
C CYS A 9 -44.61 -34.23 -21.43
N SER A 10 -45.44 -35.25 -21.15
CA SER A 10 -46.84 -35.36 -21.57
C SER A 10 -47.08 -35.42 -23.09
N GLU A 11 -46.03 -35.61 -23.90
CA GLU A 11 -46.15 -35.76 -25.35
C GLU A 11 -46.59 -37.17 -25.77
N LYS A 12 -47.28 -37.27 -26.92
CA LYS A 12 -47.72 -38.55 -27.51
C LYS A 12 -46.81 -38.92 -28.68
N LEU A 13 -46.02 -39.97 -28.52
CA LEU A 13 -44.98 -40.38 -29.46
C LEU A 13 -45.36 -41.70 -30.15
N CYS A 14 -45.05 -41.86 -31.43
CA CYS A 14 -45.20 -43.17 -32.07
C CYS A 14 -43.94 -44.04 -31.85
N LEU A 15 -44.00 -45.33 -32.19
CA LEU A 15 -42.88 -46.27 -31.96
C LEU A 15 -41.57 -45.83 -32.62
N THR A 16 -41.62 -45.09 -33.71
CA THR A 16 -40.42 -44.60 -34.41
C THR A 16 -39.83 -43.34 -33.79
N ASP A 17 -40.62 -42.56 -33.04
CA ASP A 17 -40.18 -41.28 -32.46
C ASP A 17 -39.68 -41.45 -31.01
N LEU A 18 -40.09 -42.52 -30.32
CA LEU A 18 -39.64 -42.86 -28.97
C LEU A 18 -38.10 -42.92 -28.82
N PRO A 19 -37.34 -43.55 -29.75
CA PRO A 19 -35.88 -43.56 -29.66
C PRO A 19 -35.26 -42.17 -29.78
N THR A 20 -35.79 -41.32 -30.67
CA THR A 20 -35.33 -39.94 -30.85
C THR A 20 -35.61 -39.11 -29.60
N HIS A 21 -36.81 -39.22 -29.04
CA HIS A 21 -37.16 -38.52 -27.81
C HIS A 21 -36.27 -38.92 -26.62
N HIS A 22 -35.99 -40.21 -26.46
CA HIS A 22 -35.05 -40.67 -25.44
C HIS A 22 -33.63 -40.14 -25.70
N GLN A 23 -33.18 -40.10 -26.96
CA GLN A 23 -31.89 -39.55 -27.33
C GLN A 23 -31.76 -38.06 -26.98
N GLU A 24 -32.81 -37.27 -27.12
CA GLU A 24 -32.83 -35.86 -26.71
C GLU A 24 -32.56 -35.70 -25.21
N HIS A 25 -33.21 -36.52 -24.36
CA HIS A 25 -32.96 -36.53 -22.91
C HIS A 25 -31.53 -36.96 -22.55
N VAL A 26 -30.98 -37.94 -23.28
CA VAL A 26 -29.58 -38.37 -23.09
C VAL A 26 -28.63 -37.21 -23.40
N LEU A 27 -28.87 -36.47 -24.50
CA LEU A 27 -28.06 -35.31 -24.87
C LEU A 27 -28.19 -34.18 -23.83
N GLU A 28 -29.38 -33.95 -23.28
CA GLU A 28 -29.57 -32.96 -22.21
C GLU A 28 -28.82 -33.37 -20.93
N LEU A 29 -28.87 -34.65 -20.56
CA LEU A 29 -28.13 -35.16 -19.41
C LEU A 29 -26.61 -35.04 -19.61
N GLU A 30 -26.08 -35.37 -20.79
CA GLU A 30 -24.66 -35.20 -21.12
C GLU A 30 -24.22 -33.73 -21.01
N LYS A 31 -25.09 -32.79 -21.41
CA LYS A 31 -24.84 -31.36 -21.23
C LYS A 31 -24.79 -30.98 -19.75
N ILE A 32 -25.74 -31.45 -18.95
CA ILE A 32 -25.75 -31.19 -17.49
C ILE A 32 -24.48 -31.74 -16.84
N VAL A 33 -24.05 -32.95 -17.20
CA VAL A 33 -22.80 -33.54 -16.69
C VAL A 33 -21.61 -32.67 -17.06
N THR A 34 -21.53 -32.20 -18.30
CA THR A 34 -20.46 -31.30 -18.77
C THR A 34 -20.47 -29.97 -18.01
N ASP A 35 -21.64 -29.40 -17.77
CA ASP A 35 -21.80 -28.16 -16.99
C ASP A 35 -21.35 -28.37 -15.53
N CYS A 36 -21.67 -29.52 -14.93
CA CYS A 36 -21.20 -29.90 -13.59
C CYS A 36 -19.68 -30.03 -13.51
N ASP A 37 -19.05 -30.72 -14.48
CA ASP A 37 -17.59 -30.88 -14.53
C ASP A 37 -16.89 -29.53 -14.70
N THR A 38 -17.43 -28.66 -15.56
CA THR A 38 -16.93 -27.30 -15.77
C THR A 38 -17.01 -26.47 -14.48
N PHE A 39 -18.15 -26.55 -13.77
CA PHE A 39 -18.32 -25.83 -12.52
C PHE A 39 -17.38 -26.36 -11.42
N GLN A 40 -17.18 -27.67 -11.35
CA GLN A 40 -16.22 -28.28 -10.43
C GLN A 40 -14.78 -27.82 -10.72
N GLN A 41 -14.41 -27.68 -11.99
CA GLN A 41 -13.13 -27.08 -12.37
C GLN A 41 -13.02 -25.64 -11.88
N SER A 42 -14.04 -24.79 -12.08
CA SER A 42 -14.02 -23.40 -11.59
C SER A 42 -13.89 -23.32 -10.06
N ILE A 43 -14.54 -24.23 -9.31
CA ILE A 43 -14.36 -24.31 -7.85
C ILE A 43 -12.90 -24.62 -7.51
N ASN A 44 -12.29 -25.60 -8.18
CA ASN A 44 -10.90 -25.98 -7.92
C ASN A 44 -9.93 -24.85 -8.25
N GLU A 45 -10.16 -24.11 -9.34
CA GLU A 45 -9.38 -22.92 -9.72
C GLU A 45 -9.48 -21.82 -8.65
N HIS A 46 -10.69 -21.55 -8.15
CA HIS A 46 -10.89 -20.61 -7.04
C HIS A 46 -10.26 -21.06 -5.72
N GLN A 47 -10.16 -22.37 -5.46
CA GLN A 47 -9.45 -22.91 -4.30
C GLN A 47 -7.93 -22.80 -4.43
N GLN A 48 -7.40 -22.90 -5.65
CA GLN A 48 -5.96 -22.81 -5.91
C GLN A 48 -5.44 -21.37 -5.87
N ASP A 49 -6.25 -20.39 -6.29
CA ASP A 49 -5.86 -18.98 -6.24
C ASP A 49 -6.94 -18.09 -5.60
N CYS A 50 -6.81 -17.88 -4.30
CA CYS A 50 -7.70 -17.02 -3.53
C CYS A 50 -7.57 -15.53 -3.89
N ASN A 51 -6.54 -15.12 -4.64
CA ASN A 51 -6.35 -13.71 -5.00
C ASN A 51 -7.41 -13.21 -5.99
N HIS A 52 -8.08 -14.11 -6.71
CA HIS A 52 -9.21 -13.76 -7.57
C HIS A 52 -10.50 -13.51 -6.79
N HIS A 53 -10.54 -13.84 -5.49
CA HIS A 53 -11.73 -13.60 -4.69
C HIS A 53 -11.97 -12.09 -4.53
N PRO A 54 -13.17 -11.56 -4.83
CA PRO A 54 -13.43 -10.11 -4.79
C PRO A 54 -13.10 -9.43 -3.46
N LEU A 55 -13.32 -10.12 -2.33
CA LEU A 55 -12.94 -9.57 -1.01
C LEU A 55 -11.42 -9.51 -0.81
N ILE A 56 -10.65 -10.43 -1.39
CA ILE A 56 -9.18 -10.38 -1.34
C ILE A 56 -8.68 -9.24 -2.21
N GLN A 57 -9.30 -9.01 -3.38
CA GLN A 57 -8.99 -7.85 -4.22
C GLN A 57 -9.23 -6.54 -3.47
N GLN A 58 -10.33 -6.40 -2.71
CA GLN A 58 -10.57 -5.22 -1.88
C GLN A 58 -9.50 -5.00 -0.80
N VAL A 59 -9.00 -6.09 -0.17
CA VAL A 59 -7.89 -6.01 0.79
C VAL A 59 -6.62 -5.53 0.09
N ASN A 60 -6.32 -6.08 -1.09
CA ASN A 60 -5.13 -5.73 -1.87
C ASN A 60 -5.17 -4.28 -2.39
N GLU A 61 -6.35 -3.79 -2.78
CA GLU A 61 -6.57 -2.39 -3.16
C GLU A 61 -6.36 -1.47 -1.95
N TRP A 62 -6.99 -1.78 -0.82
CA TRP A 62 -6.82 -1.02 0.41
C TRP A 62 -5.35 -0.96 0.87
N GLU A 63 -4.62 -2.07 0.78
CA GLU A 63 -3.19 -2.12 1.13
C GLU A 63 -2.38 -1.19 0.22
N ARG A 64 -2.57 -1.30 -1.09
CA ARG A 64 -1.85 -0.50 -2.09
C ARG A 64 -2.10 1.01 -1.91
N ASP A 65 -3.35 1.38 -1.71
CA ASP A 65 -3.74 2.78 -1.53
C ASP A 65 -3.16 3.32 -0.22
N SER A 66 -3.20 2.52 0.85
CA SER A 66 -2.63 2.88 2.15
C SER A 66 -1.12 3.11 2.07
N ILE A 67 -0.39 2.21 1.41
CA ILE A 67 1.06 2.34 1.19
C ILE A 67 1.36 3.59 0.34
N THR A 68 0.57 3.82 -0.71
CA THR A 68 0.75 4.99 -1.58
C THR A 68 0.59 6.29 -0.79
N LYS A 69 -0.45 6.37 0.03
CA LYS A 69 -0.71 7.52 0.90
C LYS A 69 0.44 7.76 1.89
N ILE A 70 0.96 6.71 2.53
CA ILE A 70 2.12 6.80 3.42
C ILE A 70 3.35 7.34 2.68
N LYS A 71 3.64 6.81 1.48
CA LYS A 71 4.79 7.23 0.68
C LYS A 71 4.69 8.69 0.26
N GLN A 72 3.52 9.12 -0.21
CA GLN A 72 3.28 10.51 -0.61
C GLN A 72 3.49 11.48 0.56
N THR A 73 2.85 11.21 1.70
CA THR A 73 3.02 12.08 2.88
C THR A 73 4.46 12.09 3.41
N ALA A 74 5.15 10.95 3.41
CA ALA A 74 6.55 10.92 3.79
C ALA A 74 7.43 11.76 2.84
N GLU A 75 7.16 11.73 1.54
CA GLU A 75 7.87 12.54 0.56
C GLU A 75 7.56 14.04 0.72
N ASP A 76 6.29 14.41 0.91
CA ASP A 76 5.90 15.80 1.19
C ASP A 76 6.61 16.35 2.43
N CYS A 77 6.72 15.53 3.50
CA CYS A 77 7.46 15.90 4.70
C CYS A 77 8.96 16.09 4.42
N ARG A 78 9.59 15.18 3.64
CA ARG A 78 11.00 15.34 3.23
C ARG A 78 11.20 16.63 2.46
N GLN A 79 10.35 16.92 1.47
CA GLN A 79 10.45 18.13 0.64
C GLN A 79 10.31 19.40 1.47
N LYS A 80 9.43 19.41 2.49
CA LYS A 80 9.30 20.53 3.44
C LYS A 80 10.54 20.72 4.31
N LEU A 81 11.35 19.68 4.53
CA LEU A 81 12.59 19.76 5.31
C LEU A 81 13.80 20.22 4.50
N ILE A 82 13.83 19.97 3.18
CA ILE A 82 14.99 20.32 2.32
C ILE A 82 15.35 21.80 2.46
N LYS A 83 14.40 22.70 2.20
CA LYS A 83 14.70 24.15 2.19
C LYS A 83 15.16 24.67 3.57
N PRO A 84 14.46 24.41 4.69
CA PRO A 84 14.96 24.81 6.02
C PRO A 84 16.33 24.22 6.36
N THR A 85 16.60 22.98 5.96
CA THR A 85 17.92 22.34 6.17
C THR A 85 19.00 23.03 5.34
N ASP A 86 18.75 23.30 4.06
CA ASP A 86 19.68 24.00 3.17
C ASP A 86 19.96 25.42 3.66
N ASP A 87 18.92 26.15 4.08
CA ASP A 87 19.04 27.50 4.64
C ASP A 87 19.88 27.48 5.93
N ASN A 88 19.67 26.51 6.82
CA ASN A 88 20.46 26.33 8.05
C ASN A 88 21.94 26.03 7.73
N ILE A 89 22.20 25.11 6.79
CA ILE A 89 23.56 24.78 6.33
C ILE A 89 24.24 26.02 5.73
N ALA A 90 23.53 26.81 4.94
CA ALA A 90 24.06 28.03 4.36
C ALA A 90 24.46 29.06 5.43
N GLU A 91 23.63 29.24 6.46
CA GLU A 91 23.94 30.14 7.59
C GLU A 91 25.12 29.63 8.42
N ILE A 92 25.18 28.33 8.74
CA ILE A 92 26.33 27.72 9.42
C ILE A 92 27.61 27.94 8.61
N LYS A 93 27.56 27.75 7.29
CA LYS A 93 28.71 27.98 6.40
C LYS A 93 29.16 29.44 6.41
N LYS A 94 28.23 30.40 6.43
CA LYS A 94 28.55 31.83 6.56
C LYS A 94 29.23 32.12 7.91
N LYS A 95 28.67 31.65 9.02
CA LYS A 95 29.24 31.79 10.37
C LYS A 95 30.65 31.19 10.43
N LEU A 96 30.83 29.98 9.90
CA LEU A 96 32.12 29.30 9.86
C LEU A 96 33.16 30.04 9.01
N ASN A 97 32.79 30.54 7.84
CA ASN A 97 33.71 31.29 6.98
C ASN A 97 34.18 32.59 7.63
N LYS A 98 33.27 33.32 8.29
CA LYS A 98 33.61 34.52 9.07
C LYS A 98 34.59 34.15 10.19
N PHE A 99 34.25 33.11 10.94
CA PHE A 99 35.09 32.59 12.02
C PHE A 99 36.50 32.19 11.57
N ILE A 100 36.63 31.47 10.44
CA ILE A 100 37.92 31.10 9.86
C ILE A 100 38.73 32.35 9.45
N THR A 101 38.06 33.37 8.91
CA THR A 101 38.70 34.62 8.50
C THR A 101 39.24 35.37 9.71
N ASP A 102 38.44 35.51 10.77
CA ASP A 102 38.83 36.16 12.02
C ASP A 102 40.00 35.41 12.69
N LEU A 103 39.96 34.07 12.68
CA LEU A 103 41.04 33.23 13.20
C LEU A 103 42.36 33.42 12.45
N ARG A 104 42.32 33.44 11.11
CA ARG A 104 43.51 33.67 10.27
C ARG A 104 44.11 35.04 10.55
N LYS A 105 43.27 36.07 10.67
CA LYS A 105 43.72 37.42 11.00
C LYS A 105 44.41 37.47 12.36
N LYS A 106 43.80 36.91 13.42
CA LYS A 106 44.42 36.84 14.75
C LYS A 106 45.75 36.09 14.76
N ARG A 107 45.87 35.01 13.98
CA ARG A 107 47.12 34.28 13.80
C ARG A 107 48.18 35.16 13.12
N ASP A 108 47.81 35.86 12.06
CA ASP A 108 48.73 36.69 11.28
C ASP A 108 49.18 37.94 12.06
N ASP A 109 48.31 38.47 12.92
CA ASP A 109 48.58 39.61 13.82
C ASP A 109 49.29 39.18 15.13
N ASP A 110 49.55 37.88 15.34
CA ASP A 110 50.03 37.27 16.60
C ASP A 110 49.19 37.65 17.84
N ASP A 111 47.92 38.00 17.62
CA ASP A 111 46.95 38.48 18.62
C ASP A 111 46.02 37.34 19.08
N PHE A 112 46.62 36.31 19.66
CA PHE A 112 45.87 35.20 20.25
C PHE A 112 46.38 34.84 21.64
N HIS A 113 45.43 34.61 22.54
CA HIS A 113 45.67 34.20 23.92
C HIS A 113 44.78 33.00 24.24
N GLU A 114 45.09 32.31 25.35
CA GLU A 114 44.40 31.08 25.76
C GLU A 114 42.87 31.22 25.80
N ILE A 115 42.36 32.37 26.27
CA ILE A 115 40.93 32.68 26.31
C ILE A 115 40.33 32.67 24.89
N HIS A 116 40.98 33.33 23.93
CA HIS A 116 40.53 33.34 22.54
C HIS A 116 40.49 31.91 21.97
N LEU A 117 41.51 31.08 22.22
CA LEU A 117 41.53 29.70 21.74
C LEU A 117 40.37 28.86 22.31
N LYS A 118 39.99 29.10 23.58
CA LYS A 118 38.87 28.42 24.22
C LYS A 118 37.52 28.85 23.63
N GLU A 119 37.31 30.14 23.44
CA GLU A 119 36.11 30.69 22.79
C GLU A 119 35.95 30.16 21.36
N LEU A 120 37.06 30.13 20.62
CA LEU A 120 37.09 29.61 19.25
C LEU A 120 36.68 28.12 19.22
N ARG A 121 37.19 27.32 20.15
CA ARG A 121 36.82 25.91 20.25
C ARG A 121 35.35 25.73 20.63
N MET A 122 34.82 26.53 21.55
CA MET A 122 33.40 26.48 21.93
C MET A 122 32.48 26.80 20.77
N LEU A 123 32.78 27.85 20.00
CA LEU A 123 31.97 28.25 18.85
C LEU A 123 31.99 27.18 17.75
N LEU A 124 33.13 26.51 17.54
CA LEU A 124 33.20 25.39 16.60
C LEU A 124 32.31 24.22 17.04
N GLU A 125 32.28 23.88 18.32
CA GLU A 125 31.40 22.82 18.84
C GLU A 125 29.91 23.22 18.79
N GLU A 126 29.59 24.50 18.97
CA GLU A 126 28.23 25.02 18.78
C GLU A 126 27.77 24.90 17.34
N LEU A 127 28.60 25.30 16.37
CA LEU A 127 28.28 25.16 14.94
C LEU A 127 28.09 23.69 14.51
N LYS A 128 28.86 22.76 15.10
CA LYS A 128 28.66 21.31 14.87
C LYS A 128 27.31 20.85 15.40
N LYS A 129 26.91 21.31 16.58
CA LYS A 129 25.58 20.98 17.15
C LYS A 129 24.45 21.56 16.31
N GLU A 130 24.56 22.81 15.86
CA GLU A 130 23.58 23.45 14.96
C GLU A 130 23.43 22.70 13.63
N LEU A 131 24.48 22.03 13.17
CA LEU A 131 24.45 21.22 11.94
C LEU A 131 23.66 19.91 12.14
N GLU A 132 23.82 19.27 13.30
CA GLU A 132 23.13 18.02 13.64
C GLU A 132 21.67 18.24 14.06
N GLN A 133 21.34 19.42 14.59
CA GLN A 133 20.00 19.79 15.05
C GLN A 133 19.57 21.14 14.47
N PRO A 134 18.84 21.16 13.33
CA PRO A 134 18.31 22.39 12.79
C PRO A 134 17.30 23.01 13.78
N LEU A 135 17.55 24.25 14.19
CA LEU A 135 16.83 24.93 15.28
C LEU A 135 15.35 25.28 14.97
N ASN A 136 14.94 25.16 13.70
CA ASN A 136 13.73 25.83 13.20
C ASN A 136 12.62 24.88 12.73
N VAL A 137 12.79 23.55 12.85
CA VAL A 137 11.81 22.56 12.40
C VAL A 137 11.65 21.44 13.43
N ALA A 138 10.41 20.98 13.60
CA ALA A 138 10.08 19.87 14.48
C ALA A 138 9.11 18.92 13.78
N ILE A 139 9.21 17.63 14.10
CA ILE A 139 8.24 16.62 13.68
C ILE A 139 7.17 16.55 14.77
N LEU A 140 5.91 16.68 14.37
CA LEU A 140 4.76 16.53 15.25
C LEU A 140 3.95 15.32 14.78
N GLU A 141 3.56 14.48 15.73
CA GLU A 141 2.68 13.33 15.47
C GLU A 141 1.23 13.75 15.72
N GLU A 142 0.36 13.53 14.73
CA GLU A 142 -1.06 13.77 14.88
C GLU A 142 -1.78 12.50 15.39
N PRO A 143 -2.68 12.60 16.38
CA PRO A 143 -3.35 11.44 16.97
C PRO A 143 -4.48 10.86 16.11
N THR A 144 -4.75 11.43 14.93
CA THR A 144 -5.85 11.00 14.07
C THR A 144 -5.47 9.79 13.23
N SER A 145 -6.45 8.95 12.89
CA SER A 145 -6.21 7.77 12.04
C SER A 145 -5.94 8.18 10.60
N PHE A 146 -4.67 8.28 10.25
CA PHE A 146 -4.22 8.61 8.90
C PHE A 146 -4.64 7.55 7.86
N ILE A 147 -4.61 6.26 8.25
CA ILE A 147 -5.10 5.13 7.46
C ILE A 147 -6.36 4.57 8.11
N ILE A 148 -7.43 4.41 7.32
CA ILE A 148 -8.68 3.80 7.78
C ILE A 148 -8.47 2.31 7.87
N LYS A 149 -8.62 1.70 9.05
CA LYS A 149 -8.50 0.25 9.23
C LYS A 149 -9.70 -0.47 8.63
N ILE A 150 -9.47 -1.49 7.80
CA ILE A 150 -10.50 -2.45 7.40
C ILE A 150 -10.56 -3.64 8.36
N SER A 151 -11.75 -4.24 8.51
CA SER A 151 -11.98 -5.41 9.36
C SER A 151 -12.94 -6.37 8.68
N ILE A 152 -12.76 -7.67 8.92
CA ILE A 152 -13.64 -8.71 8.38
C ILE A 152 -14.70 -9.02 9.43
N ILE A 153 -15.97 -8.92 9.05
CA ILE A 153 -17.11 -9.30 9.90
C ILE A 153 -17.72 -10.56 9.30
N THR A 154 -17.82 -11.62 10.09
CA THR A 154 -18.53 -12.83 9.66
C THR A 154 -20.01 -12.70 10.01
N LYS A 155 -20.90 -13.27 9.18
CA LYS A 155 -22.36 -13.17 9.39
C LYS A 155 -22.82 -13.72 10.76
N ALA A 156 -22.04 -14.61 11.38
CA ALA A 156 -22.28 -15.12 12.73
C ALA A 156 -22.15 -14.03 13.83
N SER A 157 -21.44 -12.93 13.56
CA SER A 157 -21.20 -11.84 14.53
C SER A 157 -22.18 -10.67 14.44
N ILE A 158 -23.13 -10.69 13.48
CA ILE A 158 -24.12 -9.61 13.27
C ILE A 158 -25.49 -9.98 13.89
N SER A 159 -25.66 -11.23 14.33
CA SER A 159 -26.94 -11.76 14.84
C SER A 159 -26.90 -11.99 16.36
N GLY A 160 -26.60 -10.94 17.13
CA GLY A 160 -26.57 -10.96 18.60
C GLY A 160 -27.19 -9.70 19.19
#